data_AF-A0AAD6SFN6-F1
#
_entry.id   AF-A0AAD6SFN6-F1
#
_cell.length_a   1.000
_cell.length_b   1.000
_cell.length_c   1.000
_cell.angle_alpha   90.00
_cell.angle_beta   90.00
_cell.angle_gamma   90.00
#
_symmetry.space_group_name_H-M   'P 1'
#
loop_
_entity.id
_entity.type
_entity.pdbx_description
1 polymer ?
#
loop_
_entity_poly.entity_id
_entity_poly.type
_entity_poly.pdbx_seq_one_letter_code
_entity_poly.pdbx_strand_id
1 'polypeptide(L)'
;MRVDSAALTNQVRLHLLNRLTRWCPIAKGVYICIQAALSCNSTRCPSPKHSTPTFQAISPRSLHWQNSSQTSFEYAKKITPHEGFIHSIRCYYFSLALLQGGFPSETPGVPQITFEELNRRIYHTCILHDLGWSQTAEGRSHPAHAMTFELHGGIMAYEHLHAAAPDLSAQQVGDIVQSIMLHTSAWPSGMSSSTKTLISLSAFFDVCGYDAFGPGSYDPLFNRKTVQEIEKEYPRGNFAVEGNEMLEREFTEKPDCLLSHAPGGREGFLKAIRAQAIVPVDE
;
A
#
# COMPACT_ATOMS: atom_id res chain seq x y z
N MET A 1 36.72 29.76 -21.61
CA MET A 1 35.54 28.90 -21.81
C MET A 1 35.06 28.43 -20.45
N ARG A 2 33.97 29.02 -19.93
CA ARG A 2 33.29 28.49 -18.74
C ARG A 2 32.18 27.57 -19.24
N VAL A 3 32.29 26.30 -18.90
CA VAL A 3 31.22 25.32 -19.17
C VAL A 3 30.21 25.47 -18.03
N ASP A 4 28.97 25.76 -18.39
CA ASP A 4 27.87 25.99 -17.45
C ASP A 4 27.51 24.69 -16.72
N SER A 5 27.80 24.60 -15.42
CA SER A 5 27.61 23.36 -14.65
C SER A 5 26.14 22.98 -14.49
N ALA A 6 25.21 23.94 -14.66
CA ALA A 6 23.77 23.73 -14.61
C ALA A 6 23.22 22.94 -15.81
N ALA A 7 23.86 23.04 -16.98
CA ALA A 7 23.46 22.28 -18.16
C ALA A 7 23.83 20.79 -18.05
N LEU A 8 24.95 20.48 -17.38
CA LEU A 8 25.36 19.10 -17.10
C LEU A 8 24.43 18.41 -16.08
N THR A 9 23.92 19.14 -15.09
CA THR A 9 23.03 18.56 -14.06
C THR A 9 21.67 18.15 -14.62
N ASN A 10 21.15 18.90 -15.59
CA ASN A 10 19.87 18.60 -16.23
C ASN A 10 19.95 17.44 -17.21
N GLN A 11 21.05 17.29 -17.96
CA GLN A 11 21.25 16.13 -18.84
C GLN A 11 21.44 14.83 -18.04
N VAL A 12 22.15 14.86 -16.91
CA VAL A 12 22.31 13.68 -16.04
C VAL A 12 20.99 13.28 -15.37
N ARG A 13 20.17 14.26 -14.93
CA ARG A 13 18.80 14.00 -14.42
C ARG A 13 17.90 13.35 -15.47
N LEU A 14 17.88 13.87 -16.70
CA LEU A 14 17.10 13.30 -17.81
C LEU A 14 17.59 11.90 -18.22
N HIS A 15 18.89 11.62 -18.08
CA HIS A 15 19.47 10.31 -18.40
C HIS A 15 19.16 9.25 -17.32
N LEU A 16 19.11 9.64 -16.03
CA LEU A 16 18.63 8.79 -14.93
C LEU A 16 17.11 8.55 -15.01
N LEU A 17 16.32 9.58 -15.36
CA LEU A 17 14.87 9.48 -15.59
C LEU A 17 14.51 8.56 -16.78
N ASN A 18 15.31 8.56 -17.84
CA ASN A 18 15.15 7.63 -18.97
C ASN A 18 15.59 6.19 -18.66
N ARG A 19 16.40 5.98 -17.60
CA ARG A 19 16.72 4.63 -17.10
C ARG A 19 15.63 4.09 -16.17
N LEU A 20 15.05 4.92 -15.31
CA LEU A 20 13.94 4.52 -14.41
C LEU A 20 12.67 4.12 -15.17
N THR A 21 12.36 4.79 -16.27
CA THR A 21 11.19 4.49 -17.12
C THR A 21 11.32 3.22 -17.96
N ARG A 22 12.53 2.62 -18.05
CA ARG A 22 12.75 1.33 -18.71
C ARG A 22 12.51 0.12 -17.80
N TRP A 23 12.47 0.30 -16.48
CA TRP A 23 12.44 -0.81 -15.51
C TRP A 23 11.15 -0.92 -14.70
N CYS A 24 10.26 0.08 -14.72
CA CYS A 24 9.02 0.04 -13.94
C CYS A 24 7.84 0.72 -14.67
N PRO A 25 6.98 -0.04 -15.38
CA PRO A 25 5.73 0.46 -15.95
C PRO A 25 4.76 1.04 -14.90
N ILE A 26 4.85 0.57 -13.65
CA ILE A 26 4.04 1.03 -12.49
C ILE A 26 4.31 2.52 -12.20
N ALA A 27 5.55 2.97 -12.43
CA ALA A 27 5.90 4.38 -12.24
C ALA A 27 5.11 5.28 -13.18
N LYS A 28 4.80 4.90 -14.43
CA LYS A 28 4.08 5.80 -15.36
C LYS A 28 2.66 6.15 -14.91
N GLY A 29 1.95 5.23 -14.25
CA GLY A 29 0.59 5.49 -13.75
C GLY A 29 0.57 6.40 -12.52
N VAL A 30 1.46 6.14 -11.56
CA VAL A 30 1.62 6.98 -10.35
C VAL A 30 2.22 8.36 -10.72
N TYR A 31 3.09 8.39 -11.74
CA TYR A 31 3.76 9.59 -12.23
C TYR A 31 2.81 10.56 -12.95
N ILE A 32 1.66 10.13 -13.48
CA ILE A 32 0.68 11.07 -14.05
C ILE A 32 -0.04 11.85 -12.93
N CYS A 33 -0.35 11.22 -11.79
CA CYS A 33 -0.90 11.94 -10.63
C CYS A 33 0.15 12.80 -9.92
N ILE A 34 1.39 12.32 -9.79
CA ILE A 34 2.48 13.09 -9.18
C ILE A 34 2.99 14.21 -10.12
N GLN A 35 3.01 14.01 -11.45
CA GLN A 35 3.31 15.10 -12.38
C GLN A 35 2.19 16.11 -12.53
N ALA A 36 0.92 15.75 -12.33
CA ALA A 36 -0.12 16.78 -12.24
C ALA A 36 0.16 17.76 -11.07
N ALA A 37 0.67 17.24 -9.94
CA ALA A 37 1.13 18.06 -8.81
C ALA A 37 2.45 18.80 -9.08
N LEU A 38 3.38 18.23 -9.86
CA LEU A 38 4.69 18.82 -10.16
C LEU A 38 4.75 19.67 -11.46
N SER A 39 3.72 19.62 -12.30
CA SER A 39 3.63 20.36 -13.58
C SER A 39 2.99 21.74 -13.44
N CYS A 40 2.78 22.22 -12.22
CA CYS A 40 2.48 23.63 -11.96
C CYS A 40 3.72 24.49 -12.26
N ASN A 41 4.00 24.67 -13.55
CA ASN A 41 5.12 25.43 -14.08
C ASN A 41 4.76 26.93 -14.26
N SER A 42 3.81 27.42 -13.47
CA SER A 42 3.49 28.84 -13.40
C SER A 42 4.19 29.42 -12.18
N THR A 43 4.93 30.51 -12.40
CA THR A 43 5.71 31.31 -11.44
C THR A 43 4.90 31.94 -10.29
N ARG A 44 3.74 31.37 -9.95
CA ARG A 44 2.82 31.81 -8.88
C ARG A 44 2.54 30.78 -7.79
N CYS A 45 3.06 29.56 -7.87
CA CYS A 45 3.02 28.69 -6.69
C CYS A 45 4.13 29.11 -5.72
N PRO A 46 3.82 29.67 -4.54
CA PRO A 46 4.84 29.81 -3.52
C PRO A 46 5.42 28.43 -3.24
N SER A 47 6.75 28.31 -3.27
CA SER A 47 7.46 27.11 -2.88
C SER A 47 6.83 26.62 -1.57
N PRO A 48 6.32 25.38 -1.48
CA PRO A 48 5.84 24.86 -0.23
C PRO A 48 7.00 24.99 0.75
N LYS A 49 6.82 25.78 1.80
CA LYS A 49 7.65 25.62 2.99
C LYS A 49 7.30 24.22 3.47
N HIS A 50 8.08 23.23 3.06
CA HIS A 50 7.95 21.86 3.53
C HIS A 50 8.33 21.85 5.00
N SER A 51 7.40 22.29 5.86
CA SER A 51 7.37 21.87 7.24
C SER A 51 7.25 20.37 7.21
N THR A 52 8.25 19.67 7.71
CA THR A 52 8.22 18.21 7.84
C THR A 52 6.95 17.84 8.59
N PRO A 53 5.99 17.13 7.97
CA PRO A 53 4.80 16.69 8.66
C PRO A 53 5.25 15.84 9.83
N THR A 54 4.93 16.27 11.05
CA THR A 54 5.15 15.44 12.24
C THR A 54 4.04 14.40 12.24
N PHE A 55 4.41 13.13 12.35
CA PHE A 55 3.43 12.06 12.55
C PHE A 55 2.58 12.42 13.76
N GLN A 56 1.28 12.56 13.53
CA GLN A 56 0.32 12.49 14.60
C GLN A 56 -0.23 11.08 14.56
N ALA A 57 0.09 10.30 15.60
CA ALA A 57 -0.53 9.01 15.82
C ALA A 57 -2.04 9.23 15.88
N ILE A 58 -2.74 8.92 14.79
CA ILE A 58 -4.18 8.80 14.81
C ILE A 58 -4.44 7.49 15.55
N SER A 59 -4.71 7.55 16.84
CA SER A 59 -5.18 6.40 17.61
C SER A 59 -6.42 5.82 16.93
N PRO A 60 -6.63 4.49 16.91
CA PRO A 60 -7.92 3.91 16.56
C PRO A 60 -9.09 4.53 17.34
N ARG A 61 -8.83 5.04 18.57
CA ARG A 61 -9.83 5.79 19.36
C ARG A 61 -10.11 7.22 18.87
N SER A 62 -9.21 7.82 18.10
CA SER A 62 -9.41 9.16 17.51
C SER A 62 -10.06 9.11 16.13
N LEU A 63 -10.15 7.93 15.52
CA LEU A 63 -10.98 7.72 14.34
C LEU A 63 -12.42 7.64 14.81
N HIS A 64 -13.22 8.69 14.58
CA HIS A 64 -14.66 8.71 14.85
C HIS A 64 -15.47 7.73 13.96
N TRP A 65 -14.82 6.74 13.34
CA TRP A 65 -15.44 5.78 12.45
C TRP A 65 -16.21 4.72 13.25
N GLN A 66 -17.38 4.42 12.72
CA GLN A 66 -18.54 3.82 13.37
C GLN A 66 -18.31 2.35 13.76
N ASN A 67 -19.33 1.71 14.34
CA ASN A 67 -19.36 0.29 14.71
C ASN A 67 -18.73 -0.65 13.65
N SER A 68 -18.87 -0.36 12.36
CA SER A 68 -18.32 -1.15 11.24
C SER A 68 -16.79 -1.21 11.19
N SER A 69 -16.11 -0.13 11.59
CA SER A 69 -14.64 -0.12 11.68
C SER A 69 -14.17 -1.04 12.81
N GLN A 70 -14.84 -0.96 13.96
CA GLN A 70 -14.55 -1.84 15.10
C GLN A 70 -14.79 -3.32 14.76
N THR A 71 -15.91 -3.66 14.10
CA THR A 71 -16.19 -5.04 13.70
C THR A 71 -15.18 -5.57 12.69
N SER A 72 -14.72 -4.73 11.75
CA SER A 72 -13.65 -5.10 10.80
C SER A 72 -12.32 -5.35 11.50
N PHE A 73 -11.96 -4.51 12.47
CA PHE A 73 -10.75 -4.69 13.27
C PHE A 73 -10.78 -5.98 14.07
N GLU A 74 -11.89 -6.24 14.78
CA GLU A 74 -12.06 -7.45 15.58
C GLU A 74 -12.06 -8.71 14.70
N TYR A 75 -12.71 -8.64 13.54
CA TYR A 75 -12.73 -9.74 12.59
C TYR A 75 -11.34 -10.05 12.05
N ALA A 76 -10.62 -9.05 11.53
CA ALA A 76 -9.25 -9.22 11.05
C ALA A 76 -8.31 -9.75 12.14
N LYS A 77 -8.40 -9.21 13.36
CA LYS A 77 -7.58 -9.67 14.50
C LYS A 77 -7.83 -11.13 14.87
N LYS A 78 -9.08 -11.60 14.71
CA LYS A 78 -9.47 -13.00 14.98
C LYS A 78 -8.97 -13.95 13.88
N ILE A 79 -9.00 -13.50 12.63
CA ILE A 79 -8.85 -14.35 11.44
C ILE A 79 -7.40 -14.40 10.95
N THR A 80 -6.72 -13.27 10.92
CA THR A 80 -5.35 -13.14 10.38
C THR A 80 -4.31 -13.51 11.45
N PRO A 81 -3.21 -14.19 11.08
CA PRO A 81 -2.06 -14.38 11.98
C PRO A 81 -1.58 -13.07 12.60
N HIS A 82 -0.99 -13.14 13.79
CA HIS A 82 -0.72 -11.95 14.60
C HIS A 82 0.15 -10.93 13.85
N GLU A 83 1.27 -11.36 13.28
CA GLU A 83 2.19 -10.43 12.60
C GLU A 83 1.60 -9.90 11.28
N GLY A 84 0.78 -10.71 10.58
CA GLY A 84 0.02 -10.28 9.41
C GLY A 84 -1.04 -9.21 9.76
N PHE A 85 -1.66 -9.32 10.94
CA PHE A 85 -2.58 -8.29 11.43
C PHE A 85 -1.85 -6.99 11.79
N ILE A 86 -0.67 -7.06 12.44
CA ILE A 86 0.13 -5.86 12.71
C ILE A 86 0.63 -5.22 11.40
N HIS A 87 1.01 -6.02 10.39
CA HIS A 87 1.31 -5.55 9.02
C HIS A 87 0.14 -4.77 8.42
N SER A 88 -1.08 -5.30 8.52
CA SER A 88 -2.31 -4.63 8.06
C SER A 88 -2.51 -3.26 8.72
N ILE A 89 -2.20 -3.14 10.02
CA ILE A 89 -2.24 -1.86 10.74
C ILE A 89 -1.16 -0.90 10.23
N ARG A 90 0.08 -1.35 10.05
CA ARG A 90 1.15 -0.50 9.48
C ARG A 90 0.78 -0.01 8.08
N CYS A 91 0.22 -0.86 7.23
CA CYS A 91 -0.23 -0.47 5.89
C CYS A 91 -1.28 0.64 5.91
N TYR A 92 -2.20 0.62 6.89
CA TYR A 92 -3.14 1.71 7.11
C TYR A 92 -2.42 3.04 7.42
N TYR A 93 -1.48 3.04 8.37
CA TYR A 93 -0.74 4.25 8.72
C TYR A 93 0.17 4.75 7.60
N PHE A 94 0.81 3.86 6.85
CA PHE A 94 1.56 4.25 5.65
C PHE A 94 0.65 4.84 4.58
N SER A 95 -0.54 4.28 4.36
CA SER A 95 -1.52 4.87 3.45
C SER A 95 -1.94 6.28 3.90
N LEU A 96 -2.11 6.51 5.21
CA LEU A 96 -2.36 7.85 5.74
C LEU A 96 -1.19 8.81 5.54
N ALA A 97 0.05 8.35 5.72
CA ALA A 97 1.24 9.16 5.48
C ALA A 97 1.33 9.60 4.00
N LEU A 98 1.01 8.70 3.06
CA LEU A 98 0.92 9.03 1.64
C LEU A 98 -0.18 10.06 1.37
N LEU A 99 -1.36 9.90 1.99
CA LEU A 99 -2.46 10.84 1.83
C LEU A 99 -2.12 12.25 2.35
N GLN A 100 -1.39 12.34 3.47
CA GLN A 100 -0.96 13.62 4.04
C GLN A 100 0.03 14.36 3.14
N GLY A 101 0.81 13.64 2.32
CA GLY A 101 1.69 14.20 1.30
C GLY A 101 0.95 14.93 0.16
N GLY A 102 -0.38 14.78 0.11
CA GLY A 102 -1.27 15.45 -0.83
C GLY A 102 -1.90 14.46 -1.80
N PHE A 103 -3.22 14.48 -1.84
CA PHE A 103 -3.97 13.93 -2.97
C PHE A 103 -4.35 15.08 -3.90
N PRO A 104 -4.21 14.95 -5.24
CA PRO A 104 -4.54 16.04 -6.15
C PRO A 104 -6.03 16.42 -6.04
N SER A 105 -6.31 17.53 -5.34
CA SER A 105 -7.62 18.16 -5.36
C SER A 105 -7.79 18.94 -6.66
N GLU A 106 -9.02 19.00 -7.18
CA GLU A 106 -9.38 19.82 -8.34
C GLU A 106 -8.63 19.44 -9.64
N THR A 107 -8.09 18.23 -9.74
CA THR A 107 -7.43 17.79 -10.97
C THR A 107 -8.47 17.48 -12.05
N PRO A 108 -8.46 18.17 -13.20
CA PRO A 108 -9.45 17.95 -14.26
C PRO A 108 -9.48 16.50 -14.73
N GLY A 109 -10.67 15.92 -14.81
CA GLY A 109 -10.86 14.53 -15.25
C GLY A 109 -10.51 13.46 -14.23
N VAL A 110 -10.08 13.83 -13.01
CA VAL A 110 -9.86 12.89 -11.91
C VAL A 110 -11.06 12.93 -10.97
N PRO A 111 -11.78 11.80 -10.79
CA PRO A 111 -12.87 11.72 -9.82
C PRO A 111 -12.39 12.15 -8.43
N GLN A 112 -13.08 13.12 -7.85
CA GLN A 112 -12.76 13.65 -6.54
C GLN A 112 -13.48 12.82 -5.48
N ILE A 113 -12.74 12.43 -4.44
CA ILE A 113 -13.23 11.71 -3.27
C ILE A 113 -12.85 12.54 -2.04
N THR A 114 -13.75 12.68 -1.08
CA THR A 114 -13.42 13.41 0.14
C THR A 114 -12.37 12.63 0.93
N PHE A 115 -11.52 13.33 1.69
CA PHE A 115 -10.55 12.68 2.57
C PHE A 115 -11.25 11.68 3.51
N GLU A 116 -12.39 12.07 4.05
CA GLU A 116 -13.23 11.26 4.92
C GLU A 116 -13.61 9.92 4.31
N GLU A 117 -14.17 9.97 3.10
CA GLU A 117 -14.66 8.82 2.37
C GLU A 117 -13.51 7.91 1.92
N LEU A 118 -12.40 8.50 1.46
CA LEU A 118 -11.21 7.74 1.09
C LEU A 118 -10.55 7.07 2.30
N ASN A 119 -10.43 7.79 3.42
CA ASN A 119 -9.88 7.25 4.66
C ASN A 119 -10.70 6.05 5.16
N ARG A 120 -12.03 6.14 5.13
CA ARG A 120 -12.91 5.01 5.49
C ARG A 120 -12.66 3.78 4.62
N ARG A 121 -12.54 3.95 3.30
CA ARG A 121 -12.25 2.82 2.38
C ARG A 121 -10.88 2.22 2.63
N ILE A 122 -9.84 3.05 2.75
CA ILE A 122 -8.48 2.60 3.03
C ILE A 122 -8.41 1.85 4.36
N TYR A 123 -9.12 2.32 5.40
CA TYR A 123 -9.18 1.61 6.66
C TYR A 123 -9.66 0.18 6.49
N HIS A 124 -10.84 -0.03 5.90
CA HIS A 124 -11.37 -1.37 5.68
C HIS A 124 -10.47 -2.20 4.75
N THR A 125 -9.96 -1.61 3.67
CA THR A 125 -9.04 -2.29 2.76
C THR A 125 -7.77 -2.75 3.48
N CYS A 126 -7.06 -1.86 4.18
CA CYS A 126 -5.82 -2.21 4.87
C CYS A 126 -6.05 -3.25 5.97
N ILE A 127 -7.10 -3.10 6.78
CA ILE A 127 -7.37 -4.02 7.88
C ILE A 127 -7.79 -5.42 7.40
N LEU A 128 -8.46 -5.53 6.24
CA LEU A 128 -9.03 -6.79 5.75
C LEU A 128 -8.24 -7.43 4.59
N HIS A 129 -7.18 -6.80 4.06
CA HIS A 129 -6.57 -7.29 2.80
C HIS A 129 -5.94 -8.69 2.90
N ASP A 130 -5.40 -9.04 4.06
CA ASP A 130 -4.71 -10.30 4.31
C ASP A 130 -5.57 -11.35 5.03
N LEU A 131 -6.90 -11.22 5.01
CA LEU A 131 -7.79 -12.28 5.56
C LEU A 131 -7.52 -13.65 4.91
N GLY A 132 -7.04 -13.65 3.65
CA GLY A 132 -6.67 -14.87 2.94
C GLY A 132 -5.52 -15.65 3.57
N TRP A 133 -4.73 -15.03 4.45
CA TRP A 133 -3.65 -15.66 5.22
C TRP A 133 -4.16 -16.46 6.42
N SER A 134 -5.48 -16.48 6.65
CA SER A 134 -6.10 -17.13 7.79
C SER A 134 -5.68 -18.58 7.94
N GLN A 135 -5.24 -18.93 9.15
CA GLN A 135 -4.99 -20.30 9.58
C GLN A 135 -6.13 -20.86 10.46
N THR A 136 -7.15 -20.05 10.74
CA THR A 136 -8.32 -20.46 11.52
C THR A 136 -9.16 -21.49 10.78
N ALA A 137 -9.95 -22.27 11.53
CA ALA A 137 -10.91 -23.20 10.92
C ALA A 137 -11.89 -22.50 9.98
N GLU A 138 -12.31 -21.28 10.33
CA GLU A 138 -13.20 -20.45 9.51
C GLU A 138 -12.58 -20.17 8.13
N GLY A 139 -11.37 -19.59 8.07
CA GLY A 139 -10.73 -19.30 6.78
C GLY A 139 -10.27 -20.54 6.02
N ARG A 140 -9.83 -21.61 6.70
CA ARG A 140 -9.35 -22.84 6.01
C ARG A 140 -10.46 -23.72 5.45
N SER A 141 -11.67 -23.64 6.00
CA SER A 141 -12.84 -24.39 5.51
C SER A 141 -13.70 -23.58 4.54
N HIS A 142 -13.41 -22.29 4.37
CA HIS A 142 -14.13 -21.43 3.45
C HIS A 142 -13.99 -21.93 2.00
N PRO A 143 -15.06 -21.99 1.19
CA PRO A 143 -15.01 -22.54 -0.17
C PRO A 143 -14.01 -21.84 -1.09
N ALA A 144 -13.77 -20.54 -0.89
CA ALA A 144 -12.79 -19.78 -1.66
C ALA A 144 -11.33 -20.00 -1.21
N HIS A 145 -11.07 -20.80 -0.17
CA HIS A 145 -9.71 -21.07 0.33
C HIS A 145 -8.78 -21.66 -0.74
N ALA A 146 -9.33 -22.38 -1.72
CA ALA A 146 -8.57 -22.95 -2.84
C ALA A 146 -8.13 -21.90 -3.88
N MET A 147 -8.61 -20.65 -3.80
CA MET A 147 -8.16 -19.54 -4.63
C MET A 147 -6.90 -18.89 -4.02
N THR A 148 -6.20 -18.10 -4.83
CA THR A 148 -5.14 -17.19 -4.36
C THR A 148 -5.61 -16.35 -3.15
N PHE A 149 -4.73 -16.10 -2.20
CA PHE A 149 -5.08 -15.47 -0.92
C PHE A 149 -5.76 -14.11 -1.10
N GLU A 150 -5.45 -13.36 -2.15
CA GLU A 150 -6.04 -12.06 -2.46
C GLU A 150 -7.53 -12.20 -2.81
N LEU A 151 -7.89 -13.21 -3.61
CA LEU A 151 -9.28 -13.48 -3.97
C LEU A 151 -10.03 -14.10 -2.80
N HIS A 152 -9.41 -15.05 -2.10
CA HIS A 152 -9.96 -15.66 -0.91
C HIS A 152 -10.28 -14.61 0.16
N GLY A 153 -9.29 -13.79 0.51
CA GLY A 153 -9.44 -12.70 1.48
C GLY A 153 -10.43 -11.65 1.03
N GLY A 154 -10.46 -11.30 -0.26
CA GLY A 154 -11.44 -10.40 -0.83
C GLY A 154 -12.89 -10.89 -0.71
N ILE A 155 -13.13 -12.19 -0.92
CA ILE A 155 -14.46 -12.80 -0.74
C ILE A 155 -14.87 -12.78 0.73
N MET A 156 -13.97 -13.18 1.64
CA MET A 156 -14.24 -13.10 3.08
C MET A 156 -14.52 -11.67 3.53
N ALA A 157 -13.77 -10.69 3.02
CA ALA A 157 -13.99 -9.28 3.30
C ALA A 157 -15.35 -8.81 2.79
N TYR A 158 -15.77 -9.24 1.60
CA TYR A 158 -17.10 -8.93 1.05
C TYR A 158 -18.22 -9.43 1.96
N GLU A 159 -18.16 -10.70 2.36
CA GLU A 159 -19.17 -11.32 3.23
C GLU A 159 -19.24 -10.63 4.59
N HIS A 160 -18.08 -10.34 5.20
CA HIS A 160 -17.99 -9.60 6.45
C HIS A 160 -18.59 -8.19 6.33
N LEU A 161 -18.18 -7.42 5.32
CA LEU A 161 -18.67 -6.04 5.14
C LEU A 161 -20.17 -6.01 4.83
N HIS A 162 -20.68 -6.96 4.05
CA HIS A 162 -22.10 -7.08 3.76
C HIS A 162 -22.93 -7.32 5.03
N ALA A 163 -22.41 -8.12 5.97
CA ALA A 163 -23.09 -8.42 7.23
C ALA A 163 -22.90 -7.34 8.30
N ALA A 164 -21.70 -6.75 8.40
CA ALA A 164 -21.25 -5.97 9.57
C ALA A 164 -21.06 -4.47 9.29
N ALA A 165 -21.20 -4.02 8.04
CA ALA A 165 -21.01 -2.63 7.65
C ALA A 165 -22.18 -2.09 6.77
N PRO A 166 -23.42 -2.08 7.28
CA PRO A 166 -24.59 -1.58 6.53
C PRO A 166 -24.53 -0.08 6.20
N ASP A 167 -23.61 0.67 6.81
CA ASP A 167 -23.34 2.08 6.53
C ASP A 167 -22.49 2.30 5.26
N LEU A 168 -21.92 1.24 4.69
CA LEU A 168 -21.19 1.27 3.43
C LEU A 168 -22.15 1.02 2.27
N SER A 169 -22.15 1.92 1.29
CA SER A 169 -22.85 1.71 0.02
C SER A 169 -22.20 0.60 -0.81
N ALA A 170 -22.97 0.03 -1.74
CA ALA A 170 -22.49 -1.02 -2.63
C ALA A 170 -21.23 -0.60 -3.44
N GLN A 171 -21.14 0.68 -3.83
CA GLN A 171 -19.96 1.20 -4.52
C GLN A 171 -18.71 1.19 -3.64
N GLN A 172 -18.86 1.46 -2.35
CA GLN A 172 -17.75 1.47 -1.39
C GLN A 172 -17.28 0.05 -1.07
N VAL A 173 -18.23 -0.85 -0.81
CA VAL A 173 -17.93 -2.27 -0.61
C VAL A 173 -17.23 -2.83 -1.85
N GLY A 174 -17.73 -2.51 -3.05
CA GLY A 174 -17.11 -2.89 -4.31
C GLY A 174 -15.68 -2.39 -4.46
N ASP A 175 -15.42 -1.11 -4.18
CA ASP A 175 -14.06 -0.52 -4.23
C ASP A 175 -13.12 -1.15 -3.19
N ILE A 176 -13.58 -1.37 -1.96
CA ILE A 176 -12.80 -2.01 -0.89
C ILE A 176 -12.39 -3.42 -1.29
N VAL A 177 -13.37 -4.24 -1.70
CA VAL A 177 -13.17 -5.65 -2.05
C VAL A 177 -12.30 -5.79 -3.29
N GLN A 178 -12.57 -4.99 -4.33
CA GLN A 178 -11.74 -4.99 -5.54
C GLN A 178 -10.30 -4.53 -5.24
N SER A 179 -10.13 -3.56 -4.34
CA SER A 179 -8.80 -3.11 -3.91
C SER A 179 -8.04 -4.23 -3.19
N ILE A 180 -8.71 -5.00 -2.32
CA ILE A 180 -8.13 -6.18 -1.66
C ILE A 180 -7.73 -7.23 -2.70
N MET A 181 -8.62 -7.59 -3.62
CA MET A 181 -8.35 -8.63 -4.62
C MET A 181 -7.19 -8.31 -5.56
N LEU A 182 -6.84 -7.02 -5.72
CA LEU A 182 -5.83 -6.56 -6.67
C LEU A 182 -4.58 -5.97 -6.00
N HIS A 183 -4.47 -5.96 -4.68
CA HIS A 183 -3.45 -5.18 -3.97
C HIS A 183 -2.01 -5.63 -4.30
N THR A 184 -1.79 -6.92 -4.56
CA THR A 184 -0.50 -7.49 -5.00
C THR A 184 -0.26 -7.33 -6.50
N SER A 185 -1.30 -6.99 -7.27
CA SER A 185 -1.22 -6.98 -8.73
C SER A 185 -0.61 -5.68 -9.26
N ALA A 186 0.43 -5.83 -10.07
CA ALA A 186 1.12 -4.75 -10.76
C ALA A 186 0.88 -4.83 -12.28
N TRP A 187 -0.14 -4.12 -12.77
CA TRP A 187 -0.48 -4.08 -14.19
C TRP A 187 0.29 -2.96 -14.89
N PRO A 188 0.84 -3.18 -16.10
CA PRO A 188 1.65 -2.18 -16.81
C PRO A 188 0.82 -1.04 -17.41
N SER A 189 -0.50 -1.19 -17.52
CA SER A 189 -1.42 -0.21 -18.08
C SER A 189 -2.82 -0.33 -17.43
N GLY A 190 -3.63 0.71 -17.60
CA GLY A 190 -4.98 0.81 -17.04
C GLY A 190 -5.09 1.85 -15.93
N MET A 191 -6.25 1.86 -15.27
CA MET A 191 -6.53 2.72 -14.11
C MET A 191 -6.84 1.86 -12.89
N SER A 192 -6.54 2.38 -11.71
CA SER A 192 -6.90 1.79 -10.42
C SER A 192 -7.54 2.85 -9.56
N SER A 193 -8.35 2.44 -8.59
CA SER A 193 -8.86 3.38 -7.60
C SER A 193 -7.73 3.91 -6.71
N SER A 194 -7.99 5.07 -6.10
CA SER A 194 -7.09 5.64 -5.08
C SER A 194 -6.88 4.66 -3.93
N THR A 195 -7.95 3.99 -3.48
CA THR A 195 -7.95 2.96 -2.44
C THR A 195 -6.97 1.84 -2.79
N LYS A 196 -7.11 1.23 -3.97
CA LYS A 196 -6.21 0.16 -4.46
C LYS A 196 -4.76 0.64 -4.51
N THR A 197 -4.54 1.83 -5.06
CA THR A 197 -3.18 2.39 -5.22
C THR A 197 -2.49 2.55 -3.88
N LEU A 198 -3.20 3.05 -2.86
CA LEU A 198 -2.64 3.28 -1.53
C LEU A 198 -2.33 1.98 -0.79
N ILE A 199 -3.22 0.97 -0.85
CA ILE A 199 -2.92 -0.34 -0.27
C ILE A 199 -1.75 -1.02 -0.98
N SER A 200 -1.68 -0.97 -2.32
CA SER A 200 -0.54 -1.54 -3.04
C SER A 200 0.77 -0.89 -2.61
N LEU A 201 0.85 0.45 -2.60
CA LEU A 201 2.07 1.15 -2.22
C LEU A 201 2.47 0.86 -0.76
N SER A 202 1.51 0.86 0.17
CA SER A 202 1.81 0.62 1.57
C SER A 202 2.18 -0.84 1.87
N ALA A 203 1.51 -1.82 1.26
CA ALA A 203 1.83 -3.24 1.43
C ALA A 203 3.21 -3.60 0.85
N PHE A 204 3.50 -3.15 -0.39
CA PHE A 204 4.81 -3.36 -0.99
C PHE A 204 5.92 -2.65 -0.21
N PHE A 205 5.66 -1.44 0.31
CA PHE A 205 6.62 -0.74 1.16
C PHE A 205 6.86 -1.49 2.47
N ASP A 206 5.82 -1.93 3.16
CA ASP A 206 6.00 -2.64 4.43
C ASP A 206 6.68 -4.00 4.25
N VAL A 207 6.59 -4.63 3.08
CA VAL A 207 7.27 -5.91 2.81
C VAL A 207 8.70 -5.71 2.32
N CYS A 208 8.90 -4.81 1.35
CA CYS A 208 10.14 -4.71 0.58
C CYS A 208 10.97 -3.45 0.89
N GLY A 209 10.44 -2.53 1.70
CA GLY A 209 11.11 -1.31 2.16
C GLY A 209 11.36 -0.24 1.09
N TYR A 210 12.35 0.61 1.34
CA TYR A 210 12.67 1.78 0.49
C TYR A 210 13.07 1.43 -0.95
N ASP A 211 13.55 0.21 -1.16
CA ASP A 211 14.07 -0.27 -2.43
C ASP A 211 13.11 -1.22 -3.16
N ALA A 212 11.84 -1.26 -2.76
CA ALA A 212 10.85 -2.23 -3.23
C ALA A 212 10.72 -2.35 -4.77
N PHE A 213 10.90 -1.26 -5.52
CA PHE A 213 10.92 -1.25 -6.98
C PHE A 213 12.26 -0.76 -7.56
N GLY A 214 13.35 -1.00 -6.82
CA GLY A 214 14.70 -0.54 -7.13
C GLY A 214 15.21 0.51 -6.13
N PRO A 215 16.52 0.81 -6.16
CA PRO A 215 17.16 1.68 -5.16
C PRO A 215 16.47 3.04 -5.01
N GLY A 216 16.05 3.37 -3.79
CA GLY A 216 15.40 4.63 -3.40
C GLY A 216 14.00 4.84 -3.99
N SER A 217 13.36 3.81 -4.55
CA SER A 217 12.07 3.93 -5.21
C SER A 217 10.95 4.49 -4.33
N TYR A 218 11.04 4.32 -3.01
CA TYR A 218 10.07 4.83 -2.03
C TYR A 218 10.57 6.02 -1.19
N ASP A 219 11.82 6.47 -1.37
CA ASP A 219 12.34 7.67 -0.68
C ASP A 219 11.45 8.93 -0.84
N PRO A 220 10.89 9.26 -2.02
CA PRO A 220 10.03 10.43 -2.14
C PRO A 220 8.63 10.24 -1.56
N LEU A 221 8.27 9.01 -1.18
CA LEU A 221 6.92 8.66 -0.73
C LEU A 221 6.80 8.65 0.80
N PHE A 222 7.86 8.23 1.50
CA PHE A 222 7.82 8.04 2.96
C PHE A 222 8.94 8.76 3.70
N ASN A 223 8.56 9.67 4.60
CA ASN A 223 9.50 10.27 5.53
C ASN A 223 10.01 9.23 6.55
N ARG A 224 11.34 9.11 6.70
CA ARG A 224 11.99 8.13 7.59
C ARG A 224 11.54 8.24 9.04
N LYS A 225 11.33 9.46 9.55
CA LYS A 225 10.87 9.68 10.93
C LYS A 225 9.45 9.13 11.13
N THR A 226 8.55 9.40 10.19
CA THR A 226 7.19 8.86 10.22
C THR A 226 7.19 7.32 10.23
N VAL A 227 8.06 6.71 9.43
CA VAL A 227 8.20 5.25 9.39
C VAL A 227 8.69 4.71 10.73
N GLN A 228 9.70 5.32 11.34
CA GLN A 228 10.21 4.94 12.66
C GLN A 228 9.13 5.08 13.75
N GLU A 229 8.32 6.13 13.70
CA GLU A 229 7.23 6.34 14.66
C GLU A 229 6.14 5.26 14.52
N ILE A 230 5.81 4.86 13.29
CA ILE A 230 4.87 3.76 13.02
C ILE A 230 5.44 2.41 13.48
N GLU A 231 6.69 2.08 13.14
CA GLU A 231 7.32 0.81 13.53
C GLU A 231 7.59 0.71 15.03
N LYS A 232 7.80 1.83 15.71
CA LYS A 232 7.90 1.86 17.18
C LYS A 232 6.58 1.48 17.84
N GLU A 233 5.45 1.95 17.31
CA GLU A 233 4.12 1.64 17.85
C GLU A 233 3.64 0.25 17.44
N TYR A 234 3.92 -0.15 16.19
CA TYR A 234 3.49 -1.42 15.58
C TYR A 234 4.70 -2.22 15.08
N PRO A 235 5.51 -2.78 15.99
CA PRO A 235 6.76 -3.44 15.64
C PRO A 235 6.55 -4.60 14.66
N ARG A 236 7.56 -4.84 13.81
CA ARG A 236 7.53 -5.90 12.80
C ARG A 236 7.58 -7.31 13.37
N GLY A 237 8.02 -7.46 14.63
CA GLY A 237 8.09 -8.74 15.31
C GLY A 237 8.68 -9.86 14.45
N ASN A 238 7.97 -10.99 14.39
CA ASN A 238 8.32 -12.15 13.56
C ASN A 238 7.70 -12.13 12.16
N PHE A 239 7.27 -10.96 11.65
CA PHE A 239 6.58 -10.84 10.37
C PHE A 239 7.30 -11.53 9.20
N ALA A 240 8.62 -11.43 9.11
CA ALA A 240 9.35 -12.09 8.03
C ALA A 240 9.24 -13.62 8.10
N VAL A 241 9.19 -14.20 9.29
CA VAL A 241 9.05 -15.65 9.49
C VAL A 241 7.63 -16.08 9.13
N GLU A 242 6.61 -15.47 9.77
CA GLU A 242 5.20 -15.81 9.52
C GLU A 242 4.82 -15.58 8.04
N GLY A 243 5.25 -14.46 7.46
CA GLY A 243 5.00 -14.11 6.07
C GLY A 243 5.67 -15.07 5.08
N ASN A 244 6.91 -15.52 5.36
CA ASN A 244 7.57 -16.54 4.54
C ASN A 244 6.85 -17.88 4.60
N GLU A 245 6.54 -18.37 5.79
CA GLU A 245 5.86 -19.67 5.97
C GLU A 245 4.50 -19.67 5.27
N MET A 246 3.75 -18.58 5.39
CA MET A 246 2.46 -18.42 4.74
C MET A 246 2.61 -18.39 3.21
N LEU A 247 3.56 -17.61 2.67
CA LEU A 247 3.73 -17.53 1.22
C LEU A 247 4.31 -18.80 0.61
N GLU A 248 5.25 -19.46 1.29
CA GLU A 248 5.76 -20.74 0.84
C GLU A 248 4.65 -21.77 0.73
N ARG A 249 3.73 -21.77 1.69
CA ARG A 249 2.51 -22.57 1.64
C ARG A 249 1.63 -22.17 0.46
N GLU A 250 1.32 -20.88 0.32
CA GLU A 250 0.50 -20.34 -0.77
C GLU A 250 1.04 -20.77 -2.14
N PHE A 251 2.33 -20.58 -2.39
CA PHE A 251 2.99 -20.97 -3.64
C PHE A 251 3.07 -22.48 -3.86
N THR A 252 2.91 -23.29 -2.82
CA THR A 252 2.97 -24.75 -2.90
C THR A 252 1.57 -25.36 -3.08
N GLU A 253 0.60 -24.86 -2.33
CA GLU A 253 -0.81 -25.30 -2.39
C GLU A 253 -1.52 -24.72 -3.63
N LYS A 254 -1.13 -23.51 -4.08
CA LYS A 254 -1.75 -22.77 -5.19
C LYS A 254 -0.67 -22.22 -6.14
N PRO A 255 -0.05 -23.07 -6.98
CA PRO A 255 1.06 -22.67 -7.83
C PRO A 255 0.71 -21.61 -8.89
N ASP A 256 -0.57 -21.38 -9.15
CA ASP A 256 -1.14 -20.36 -10.04
C ASP A 256 -1.64 -19.11 -9.29
N CYS A 257 -1.25 -18.92 -8.02
CA CYS A 257 -1.63 -17.75 -7.24
C CYS A 257 -1.17 -16.43 -7.90
N LEU A 258 -1.95 -15.36 -7.73
CA LEU A 258 -1.72 -14.06 -8.37
C LEU A 258 -0.34 -13.49 -8.03
N LEU A 259 0.09 -13.64 -6.78
CA LEU A 259 1.40 -13.16 -6.34
C LEU A 259 2.57 -13.84 -7.07
N SER A 260 2.39 -15.04 -7.64
CA SER A 260 3.42 -15.70 -8.47
C SER A 260 3.76 -14.90 -9.74
N HIS A 261 2.86 -14.00 -10.16
CA HIS A 261 3.04 -13.12 -11.31
C HIS A 261 3.68 -11.77 -10.96
N ALA A 262 3.97 -11.51 -9.68
CA ALA A 262 4.69 -10.31 -9.28
C ALA A 262 6.10 -10.25 -9.92
N PRO A 263 6.68 -9.05 -10.12
CA PRO A 263 8.05 -8.94 -10.61
C PRO A 263 9.04 -9.75 -9.76
N GLY A 264 9.83 -10.61 -10.41
CA GLY A 264 10.74 -11.54 -9.72
C GLY A 264 10.11 -12.87 -9.29
N GLY A 265 8.79 -13.03 -9.47
CA GLY A 265 8.03 -14.24 -9.16
C GLY A 265 8.14 -14.68 -7.71
N ARG A 266 7.86 -15.98 -7.47
CA ARG A 266 7.95 -16.63 -6.15
C ARG A 266 9.27 -16.33 -5.43
N GLU A 267 10.40 -16.57 -6.10
CA GLU A 267 11.72 -16.43 -5.47
C GLU A 267 12.05 -14.99 -5.11
N GLY A 268 11.73 -14.05 -6.01
CA GLY A 268 11.93 -12.62 -5.77
C GLY A 268 11.16 -12.14 -4.55
N PHE A 269 9.89 -12.54 -4.43
CA PHE A 269 9.04 -12.11 -3.33
C PHE A 269 9.44 -12.72 -1.99
N LEU A 270 9.73 -14.03 -1.95
CA LEU A 270 10.23 -14.69 -0.74
C LEU A 270 11.56 -14.07 -0.29
N LYS A 271 12.47 -13.78 -1.24
CA LYS A 271 13.72 -13.08 -0.94
C LYS A 271 13.46 -11.70 -0.32
N ALA A 272 12.50 -10.94 -0.83
CA ALA A 272 12.16 -9.63 -0.29
C ALA A 272 11.67 -9.71 1.16
N ILE A 273 10.76 -10.64 1.48
CA ILE A 273 10.29 -10.83 2.86
C ILE A 273 11.43 -11.30 3.77
N ARG A 274 12.26 -12.26 3.33
CA ARG A 274 13.42 -12.75 4.12
C ARG A 274 14.45 -11.67 4.38
N ALA A 275 14.62 -10.74 3.44
CA ALA A 275 15.49 -9.59 3.61
C ALA A 275 14.94 -8.59 4.64
N GLN A 276 13.65 -8.69 4.98
CA GLN A 276 12.92 -7.90 5.98
C GLN A 276 13.37 -6.43 6.01
N ALA A 277 13.12 -5.68 4.93
CA ALA A 277 13.35 -4.23 4.96
C ALA A 277 12.17 -3.56 5.70
N ILE A 278 12.35 -2.62 6.63
CA ILE A 278 13.21 -1.41 6.67
C ILE A 278 14.18 -1.50 7.88
N VAL A 279 15.44 -1.04 7.86
CA VAL A 279 15.94 0.35 8.08
C VAL A 279 17.39 0.52 7.53
N PRO A 280 17.91 1.77 7.40
CA PRO A 280 19.05 2.05 8.27
C PRO A 280 18.83 3.23 9.23
N VAL A 281 19.28 2.98 10.46
CA VAL A 281 19.56 3.98 11.49
C VAL A 281 20.80 4.75 11.02
N ASP A 282 20.73 6.08 11.09
CA ASP A 282 21.79 7.05 10.79
C ASP A 282 22.16 7.26 9.30
N GLU A 283 21.45 8.21 8.68
CA GLU A 283 22.06 9.41 8.05
C GLU A 283 21.50 10.67 8.74
#